data_AF-A0A945VRH9-F1
#
_entry.id   AF-A0A945VRH9-F1
#
_cell.length_a   1.000
_cell.length_b   1.000
_cell.length_c   1.000
_cell.angle_alpha   90.00
_cell.angle_beta   90.00
_cell.angle_gamma   90.00
#
_symmetry.space_group_name_H-M   'P 1'
#
loop_
_entity.id
_entity.type
_entity.pdbx_description
1 polymer ?
#
loop_
_entity_poly.entity_id
_entity_poly.type
_entity_poly.pdbx_seq_one_letter_code
_entity_poly.pdbx_strand_id
1 'polypeptide(L)'
;QDIKISKGGHTKTSEGPALAVYEDKLYTAYKASSSNDLWYNVFDGTEWLEQDIKISKGGHTKTNKGPALAVYDGKLYLAYKAGSSNDLWYNVFDGTEWLEQDIKITKDSRVRTGRGPALAAIFPYLVMVYRDDS
;
A
#
# COMPACT_ATOMS: atom_id res chain seq x y z
N GLN A 1 3.42 -24.95 10.65
CA GLN A 1 3.45 -23.85 11.65
C GLN A 1 3.52 -22.56 10.86
N ASP A 2 2.65 -21.61 11.13
CA ASP A 2 2.62 -20.35 10.38
C ASP A 2 3.75 -19.43 10.85
N ILE A 3 4.40 -18.75 9.90
CA ILE A 3 5.48 -17.80 10.19
C ILE A 3 4.87 -16.40 10.30
N LYS A 4 5.03 -15.78 11.46
CA LYS A 4 4.61 -14.40 11.68
C LYS A 4 5.60 -13.45 11.01
N ILE A 5 5.09 -12.47 10.26
CA ILE A 5 5.87 -11.50 9.48
C ILE A 5 6.86 -10.68 10.32
N SER A 6 6.56 -10.36 11.57
CA SER A 6 7.53 -9.67 12.44
C SER A 6 7.35 -10.08 13.90
N LYS A 7 8.48 -10.13 14.62
CA LYS A 7 8.51 -10.45 16.05
C LYS A 7 8.22 -9.22 16.93
N GLY A 8 8.36 -8.00 16.41
CA GLY A 8 8.27 -6.76 17.20
C GLY A 8 7.35 -5.64 16.68
N GLY A 9 6.68 -5.78 15.52
CA GLY A 9 5.96 -4.66 14.91
C GLY A 9 4.44 -4.81 14.78
N HIS A 10 3.83 -3.87 14.02
CA HIS A 10 2.38 -3.66 13.85
C HIS A 10 1.66 -4.72 13.01
N THR A 11 2.20 -5.95 12.94
CA THR A 11 1.74 -7.15 12.19
C THR A 11 0.29 -7.60 12.37
N LYS A 12 -0.54 -6.83 13.05
CA LYS A 12 -1.97 -7.03 13.11
C LYS A 12 -2.62 -5.99 12.21
N THR A 13 -3.50 -6.45 11.34
CA THR A 13 -4.37 -5.58 10.55
C THR A 13 -5.81 -6.02 10.72
N SER A 14 -6.74 -5.06 10.64
CA SER A 14 -8.18 -5.30 10.64
C SER A 14 -8.78 -5.28 9.23
N GLU A 15 -7.94 -5.11 8.22
CA GLU A 15 -8.29 -4.99 6.80
C GLU A 15 -7.39 -5.94 5.99
N GLY A 16 -7.71 -6.17 4.72
CA GLY A 16 -6.86 -7.02 3.86
C GLY A 16 -5.48 -6.38 3.63
N PRO A 17 -4.36 -7.09 3.87
CA PRO A 17 -3.04 -6.63 3.44
C PRO A 17 -2.89 -6.77 1.92
N ALA A 18 -1.90 -6.10 1.35
CA ALA A 18 -1.51 -6.23 -0.05
C ALA A 18 -0.10 -6.82 -0.16
N LEU A 19 0.15 -7.61 -1.21
CA LEU A 19 1.44 -8.22 -1.50
C LEU A 19 1.84 -7.95 -2.95
N ALA A 20 3.14 -7.72 -3.19
CA ALA A 20 3.71 -7.66 -4.53
C ALA A 20 5.18 -8.12 -4.50
N VAL A 21 5.66 -8.76 -5.57
CA VAL A 21 7.08 -9.07 -5.74
C VAL A 21 7.74 -7.89 -6.45
N TYR A 22 8.80 -7.33 -5.85
CA TYR A 22 9.59 -6.23 -6.37
C TYR A 22 11.08 -6.54 -6.15
N GLU A 23 11.89 -6.47 -7.22
CA GLU A 23 13.33 -6.79 -7.18
C GLU A 23 13.63 -8.12 -6.46
N ASP A 24 12.95 -9.19 -6.88
CA ASP A 24 13.06 -10.56 -6.34
C ASP A 24 12.72 -10.72 -4.85
N LYS A 25 12.14 -9.70 -4.22
CA LYS A 25 11.68 -9.73 -2.83
C LYS A 25 10.17 -9.58 -2.76
N LEU A 26 9.56 -10.17 -1.74
CA LEU A 26 8.11 -10.05 -1.51
C LEU A 26 7.84 -8.91 -0.52
N TYR A 27 7.13 -7.90 -0.99
CA TYR A 27 6.71 -6.75 -0.18
C TYR A 27 5.27 -6.94 0.29
N THR A 28 5.02 -6.67 1.56
CA THR A 28 3.67 -6.55 2.13
C THR A 28 3.39 -5.13 2.53
N ALA A 29 2.19 -4.61 2.27
CA ALA A 29 1.71 -3.34 2.83
C ALA A 29 0.38 -3.56 3.55
N TYR A 30 0.22 -2.91 4.71
CA TYR A 30 -0.96 -3.12 5.53
C TYR A 30 -1.25 -1.93 6.44
N LYS A 31 -2.53 -1.78 6.81
CA LYS A 31 -2.98 -0.83 7.84
C LYS A 31 -2.69 -1.41 9.21
N ALA A 32 -2.04 -0.67 10.10
CA ALA A 32 -1.88 -1.09 11.50
C ALA A 32 -3.25 -1.31 12.17
N SER A 33 -3.40 -2.30 13.06
CA SER A 33 -4.69 -2.57 13.70
C SER A 33 -5.15 -1.45 14.63
N SER A 34 -4.21 -0.76 15.28
CA SER A 34 -4.48 0.28 16.29
C SER A 34 -4.55 1.70 15.73
N SER A 35 -4.21 1.92 14.46
CA SER A 35 -4.24 3.24 13.83
C SER A 35 -4.63 3.14 12.35
N ASN A 36 -4.73 4.27 11.66
CA ASN A 36 -4.91 4.27 10.21
C ASN A 36 -3.56 4.34 9.46
N ASP A 37 -2.43 4.22 10.15
CA ASP A 37 -1.12 4.30 9.50
C ASP A 37 -0.87 3.07 8.62
N LEU A 38 -0.23 3.32 7.47
CA LEU A 38 0.25 2.28 6.57
C LEU A 38 1.71 1.93 6.87
N TRP A 39 1.98 0.63 6.88
CA TRP A 39 3.29 0.04 7.12
C TRP A 39 3.59 -0.97 6.01
N TYR A 40 4.88 -1.24 5.80
CA TYR A 40 5.33 -2.31 4.93
C TYR A 40 6.43 -3.15 5.59
N ASN A 41 6.58 -4.37 5.10
CA ASN A 41 7.67 -5.28 5.45
C ASN A 41 8.13 -6.01 4.18
N VAL A 42 9.35 -6.54 4.20
CA VAL A 42 10.00 -7.17 3.05
C VAL A 42 10.45 -8.56 3.44
N PHE A 43 10.13 -9.55 2.62
CA PHE A 43 10.63 -10.91 2.71
C PHE A 43 11.75 -11.10 1.69
N ASP A 44 12.91 -11.50 2.16
CA ASP A 44 14.14 -11.63 1.35
C ASP A 44 14.28 -12.99 0.65
N GLY A 45 13.29 -13.87 0.80
CA GLY A 45 13.33 -15.27 0.33
C GLY A 45 13.53 -16.28 1.47
N THR A 46 13.97 -15.81 2.63
CA THR A 46 14.27 -16.63 3.82
C THR A 46 13.52 -16.14 5.03
N GLU A 47 13.58 -14.84 5.29
CA GLU A 47 12.93 -14.20 6.44
C GLU A 47 12.34 -12.85 6.07
N TRP A 48 11.40 -12.42 6.92
CA TRP A 48 10.86 -11.07 6.89
C TRP A 48 11.76 -10.16 7.72
N LEU A 49 11.78 -8.86 7.41
CA LEU A 49 12.48 -7.88 8.24
C LEU A 49 11.95 -7.92 9.69
N GLU A 50 12.88 -7.83 10.65
CA GLU A 50 12.54 -7.85 12.08
C GLU A 50 11.55 -6.73 12.46
N GLN A 51 11.71 -5.57 11.83
CA GLN A 51 10.91 -4.37 12.08
C GLN A 51 10.10 -4.00 10.85
N ASP A 52 8.85 -3.62 11.11
CA ASP A 52 7.98 -3.04 10.10
C ASP A 52 8.36 -1.58 9.86
N ILE A 53 8.32 -1.14 8.60
CA ILE A 53 8.72 0.19 8.20
C ILE A 53 7.47 1.02 7.92
N LYS A 54 7.35 2.19 8.56
CA LYS A 54 6.21 3.09 8.35
C LYS A 54 6.31 3.74 6.97
N ILE A 55 5.22 3.77 6.23
CA ILE A 55 5.12 4.50 4.96
C ILE A 55 4.76 5.95 5.33
N SER A 56 5.75 6.75 5.73
CA SER A 56 5.54 8.17 6.02
C SER A 56 6.86 8.96 5.95
N LYS A 57 7.26 9.39 4.75
CA LYS A 57 8.37 10.35 4.59
C LYS A 57 7.93 11.83 4.56
N GLY A 58 6.65 12.10 4.74
CA GLY A 58 6.06 13.45 4.68
C GLY A 58 4.57 13.42 4.30
N GLY A 59 4.12 12.33 3.68
CA GLY A 59 2.75 12.10 3.26
C GLY A 59 1.76 11.81 4.39
N HIS A 60 0.48 12.03 4.09
CA HIS A 60 -0.65 11.66 4.94
C HIS A 60 -1.12 10.23 4.62
N THR A 61 -0.17 9.29 4.51
CA THR A 61 -0.39 7.89 4.09
C THR A 61 -1.12 7.10 5.17
N LYS A 62 -2.41 7.41 5.29
CA LYS A 62 -3.33 6.83 6.25
C LYS A 62 -4.56 6.30 5.53
N THR A 63 -4.97 5.09 5.88
CA THR A 63 -6.16 4.46 5.34
C THR A 63 -6.97 3.81 6.44
N ASN A 64 -8.29 3.69 6.25
CA ASN A 64 -9.17 2.86 7.08
C ASN A 64 -9.70 1.65 6.31
N LYS A 65 -9.06 1.28 5.19
CA LYS A 65 -9.38 0.15 4.30
C LYS A 65 -8.12 -0.60 3.93
N GLY A 66 -8.24 -1.75 3.26
CA GLY A 66 -7.09 -2.46 2.70
C GLY A 66 -6.38 -1.63 1.62
N PRO A 67 -5.04 -1.53 1.63
CA PRO A 67 -4.27 -0.96 0.53
C PRO A 67 -4.18 -1.92 -0.67
N ALA A 68 -3.57 -1.46 -1.76
CA ALA A 68 -3.19 -2.29 -2.90
C ALA A 68 -1.74 -2.01 -3.30
N LEU A 69 -1.02 -3.06 -3.74
CA LEU A 69 0.34 -2.98 -4.26
C LEU A 69 0.40 -3.56 -5.68
N ALA A 70 1.21 -2.97 -6.55
CA ALA A 70 1.59 -3.55 -7.84
C ALA A 70 2.94 -2.99 -8.30
N VAL A 71 3.72 -3.79 -9.02
CA VAL A 71 4.93 -3.32 -9.68
C VAL A 71 4.62 -2.92 -11.11
N TYR A 72 5.07 -1.74 -11.51
CA TYR A 72 4.92 -1.22 -12.86
C TYR A 72 6.15 -0.39 -13.22
N ASP A 73 6.68 -0.60 -14.42
CA ASP A 73 7.84 0.15 -14.95
C ASP A 73 9.03 0.22 -13.97
N GLY A 74 9.37 -0.93 -13.36
CA GLY A 74 10.48 -1.03 -12.42
C GLY A 74 10.28 -0.28 -11.10
N LYS A 75 9.04 0.11 -10.75
CA LYS A 75 8.70 0.76 -9.48
C LYS A 75 7.57 0.05 -8.77
N LEU A 76 7.53 0.12 -7.44
CA LEU A 76 6.43 -0.44 -6.64
C LEU A 76 5.42 0.66 -6.32
N TYR A 77 4.18 0.47 -6.74
CA TYR A 77 3.07 1.39 -6.54
C TYR A 77 2.18 0.92 -5.38
N LEU A 78 1.82 1.85 -4.51
CA LEU A 78 0.83 1.69 -3.46
C LEU A 78 -0.38 2.55 -3.79
N ALA A 79 -1.58 1.98 -3.82
CA ALA A 79 -2.82 2.74 -3.84
C ALA A 79 -3.61 2.51 -2.55
N TYR A 80 -4.26 3.57 -2.06
CA TYR A 80 -5.05 3.51 -0.85
C TYR A 80 -6.16 4.56 -0.85
N LYS A 81 -7.24 4.25 -0.11
CA LYS A 81 -8.30 5.20 0.22
C LYS A 81 -7.86 6.02 1.43
N ALA A 82 -7.98 7.34 1.36
CA ALA A 82 -7.69 8.20 2.51
C ALA A 82 -8.51 7.80 3.75
N GLY A 83 -7.90 7.86 4.93
CA GLY A 83 -8.56 7.50 6.19
C GLY A 83 -9.68 8.48 6.60
N SER A 84 -9.61 9.73 6.15
CA SER A 84 -10.53 10.81 6.53
C SER A 84 -11.51 11.23 5.41
N SER A 85 -11.35 10.72 4.19
CA SER A 85 -12.22 11.03 3.05
C SER A 85 -12.36 9.81 2.12
N ASN A 86 -13.27 9.86 1.16
CA ASN A 86 -13.39 8.82 0.13
C ASN A 86 -12.42 9.02 -1.05
N ASP A 87 -11.44 9.92 -0.93
CA ASP A 87 -10.46 10.15 -1.98
C ASP A 87 -9.49 8.98 -2.10
N LEU A 88 -9.08 8.66 -3.33
CA LEU A 88 -8.01 7.72 -3.62
C LEU A 88 -6.69 8.45 -3.84
N TRP A 89 -5.63 7.84 -3.34
CA TRP A 89 -4.27 8.33 -3.42
C TRP A 89 -3.34 7.19 -3.82
N TYR A 90 -2.19 7.54 -4.39
CA TYR A 90 -1.10 6.59 -4.58
C TYR A 90 0.25 7.17 -4.14
N ASN A 91 1.18 6.29 -3.80
CA ASN A 91 2.59 6.61 -3.57
C ASN A 91 3.45 5.58 -4.34
N VAL A 92 4.69 5.94 -4.62
CA VAL A 92 5.62 5.17 -5.45
C VAL A 92 6.91 4.94 -4.67
N PHE A 93 7.36 3.70 -4.62
CA PHE A 93 8.64 3.30 -4.08
C PHE A 93 9.64 3.09 -5.22
N ASP A 94 10.81 3.72 -5.12
CA ASP A 94 11.83 3.75 -6.18
C ASP A 94 12.95 2.71 -6.01
N GLY A 95 12.81 1.81 -5.04
CA GLY A 95 13.84 0.85 -4.64
C GLY A 95 14.57 1.24 -3.36
N THR A 96 14.59 2.53 -3.02
CA THR A 96 15.22 3.05 -1.80
C THR A 96 14.19 3.67 -0.86
N GLU A 97 13.29 4.48 -1.39
CA GLU A 97 12.32 5.23 -0.60
C GLU A 97 10.97 5.42 -1.29
N TRP A 98 9.96 5.68 -0.47
CA TRP A 98 8.66 6.17 -0.94
C TRP A 98 8.76 7.67 -1.21
N LEU A 99 7.98 8.17 -2.18
CA LEU A 99 7.86 9.60 -2.43
C LEU A 99 7.47 10.35 -1.15
N GLU A 100 8.02 11.55 -0.97
CA GLU A 100 7.72 12.42 0.16
C GLU A 100 6.22 12.76 0.24
N GLN A 101 5.60 13.03 -0.91
CA GLN A 101 4.18 13.38 -1.00
C GLN A 101 3.38 12.30 -1.74
N ASP A 102 2.24 11.96 -1.16
CA ASP A 102 1.25 11.11 -1.82
C ASP A 102 0.57 11.88 -2.94
N ILE A 103 0.22 11.19 -4.03
CA ILE A 103 -0.41 11.80 -5.20
C ILE A 103 -1.90 11.45 -5.20
N LYS A 104 -2.75 12.49 -5.16
CA LYS A 104 -4.21 12.30 -5.21
C LYS A 104 -4.63 11.86 -6.61
N ILE A 105 -5.40 10.79 -6.68
CA ILE A 105 -6.01 10.33 -7.93
C ILE A 105 -7.27 11.15 -8.16
N THR A 106 -7.27 11.95 -9.22
CA THR A 106 -8.43 12.78 -9.57
C THR A 106 -8.74 12.66 -11.06
N LYS A 107 -10.04 12.62 -11.37
CA LYS A 107 -10.60 12.87 -12.69
C LYS A 107 -11.88 13.66 -12.48
N ASP A 108 -11.84 14.97 -12.72
CA ASP A 108 -12.97 15.89 -12.50
C ASP A 108 -13.64 15.74 -11.12
N SER A 109 -12.85 15.46 -10.07
CA SER A 109 -13.31 15.18 -8.70
C SER A 109 -14.21 13.95 -8.50
N ARG A 110 -14.37 13.07 -9.50
CA ARG A 110 -15.27 11.90 -9.45
C ARG A 110 -14.62 10.61 -8.94
N VAL A 111 -13.33 10.61 -8.63
CA VAL A 111 -12.65 9.40 -8.13
C VAL A 111 -12.85 9.30 -6.62
N ARG A 112 -13.90 8.60 -6.20
CA ARG A 112 -14.24 8.41 -4.78
C ARG A 112 -14.65 6.97 -4.51
N THR A 113 -14.23 6.43 -3.38
CA THR A 113 -14.65 5.10 -2.91
C THR A 113 -14.69 5.04 -1.39
N GLY A 114 -15.58 4.23 -0.83
CA GLY A 114 -15.64 3.81 0.57
C GLY A 114 -14.94 2.46 0.81
N ARG A 115 -14.37 1.84 -0.23
CA ARG A 115 -13.71 0.53 -0.19
C ARG A 115 -12.20 0.65 -0.46
N GLY A 116 -11.46 -0.45 -0.23
CA GLY A 116 -10.06 -0.53 -0.63
C GLY A 116 -9.95 -0.63 -2.16
N PRO A 117 -8.96 0.02 -2.80
CA PRO A 117 -8.71 -0.15 -4.22
C PRO A 117 -8.09 -1.52 -4.52
N ALA A 118 -8.00 -1.88 -5.80
CA ALA A 118 -7.15 -2.95 -6.31
C ALA A 118 -6.22 -2.38 -7.39
N LEU A 119 -4.98 -2.88 -7.45
CA LEU A 119 -4.00 -2.55 -8.50
C LEU A 119 -3.62 -3.81 -9.27
N ALA A 120 -3.45 -3.67 -10.58
CA ALA A 120 -2.88 -4.69 -11.44
C ALA A 120 -2.04 -4.02 -12.54
N ALA A 121 -0.85 -4.57 -12.80
CA ALA A 121 -0.04 -4.17 -13.94
C ALA A 121 -0.33 -5.11 -15.12
N ILE A 122 -0.68 -4.53 -16.26
CA ILE A 122 -0.89 -5.22 -17.53
C ILE A 122 -0.20 -4.37 -18.57
N PHE A 123 1.03 -4.73 -18.95
CA PHE A 123 1.85 -3.91 -19.85
C PHE A 123 1.07 -3.51 -21.13
N PRO A 124 1.03 -2.23 -21.50
CA PRO A 124 1.83 -1.10 -20.99
C PRO A 124 1.12 -0.26 -19.90
N TYR A 125 0.19 -0.83 -19.14
CA TYR A 125 -0.66 -0.09 -18.21
C TYR A 125 -0.50 -0.55 -16.76
N LEU A 126 -0.60 0.40 -15.85
CA LEU A 126 -1.00 0.17 -14.47
C LEU A 126 -2.49 0.49 -14.35
N VAL A 127 -3.29 -0.49 -13.96
CA VAL A 127 -4.74 -0.38 -13.83
C VAL A 127 -5.10 -0.35 -12.35
N MET A 128 -5.90 0.63 -11.96
CA MET A 128 -6.56 0.67 -10.66
C MET A 128 -8.06 0.44 -10.84
N VAL A 129 -8.61 -0.49 -10.07
CA VAL A 129 -10.05 -0.73 -9.98
C VAL A 129 -10.52 -0.31 -8.59
N TYR A 130 -11.65 0.39 -8.53
CA TYR A 130 -12.29 0.81 -7.28
C TYR A 130 -13.80 0.78 -7.44
N ARG A 131 -14.51 0.66 -6.32
CA ARG A 131 -15.97 0.80 -6.29
C ARG A 131 -16.30 2.27 -6.20
N ASP A 132 -16.92 2.81 -7.24
CA ASP A 132 -17.32 4.22 -7.26
C ASP A 132 -18.43 4.50 -6.24
N ASP A 133 -18.23 5.55 -5.44
CA ASP A 133 -19.20 6.10 -4.49
C ASP A 133 -19.36 7.63 -4.72
N SER A 134 -19.19 8.08 -5.97
CA SER A 134 -19.36 9.49 -6.36
C SER A 134 -20.81 9.91 -6.60
#